data_AF-A0A9D4RFN5-F1
#
_entry.id   AF-A0A9D4RFN5-F1
#
_cell.length_a   1.000
_cell.length_b   1.000
_cell.length_c   1.000
_cell.angle_alpha   90.00
_cell.angle_beta   90.00
_cell.angle_gamma   90.00
#
_symmetry.space_group_name_H-M   'P 1'
#
loop_
_entity.id
_entity.type
_entity.pdbx_description
1 polymer ?
#
loop_
_entity_poly.entity_id
_entity_poly.type
_entity_poly.pdbx_seq_one_letter_code
_entity_poly.pdbx_strand_id
1 'polypeptide(L)'
;MELRERINSLESNVGDLVTFDEYVGDTEQTQTKTFEHQKSAQQQETETDSRYGRQAHIIRNREENERTERELEIRRRLLELEDRESKHREREEHMYECWKRKEFDLQQKERDMKHSFESREERLLSQEMKLRDMEISLSERMQKLECKLEMRENRTSDNYWKNERNETVGKASVLEHSSKEKIDQLQRKIETLQKEKAALEPRLPDADVLRYGKTLIQKDGMRDATEIKLNISSFSGEVPVPRSESSFEDFKLEVDSVKVIYADHVVKQGLRRALKGQAKKKMLHMRADATVDEIMTELEDNFGNVASTDTLLSRFLSAEQEIGESVTQWGLRLEEMLLQVTRKTKIDDEERRSMLKKRFWRGSRAKN
;
A
#
# COMPACT_ATOMS: atom_id res chain seq x y z
N MET A 1 34.66 11.31 -34.62
CA MET A 1 36.13 11.36 -34.80
C MET A 1 36.57 10.33 -35.85
N GLU A 2 36.05 9.09 -35.83
CA GLU A 2 36.36 8.01 -36.78
C GLU A 2 36.07 8.28 -38.27
N LEU A 3 35.11 9.15 -38.63
CA LEU A 3 34.84 9.48 -40.03
C LEU A 3 35.88 10.42 -40.66
N ARG A 4 36.63 11.20 -39.87
CA ARG A 4 37.68 12.09 -40.38
C ARG A 4 38.99 11.36 -40.70
N GLU A 5 39.31 10.27 -39.99
CA GLU A 5 40.49 9.46 -40.30
C GLU A 5 40.34 8.66 -41.61
N ARG A 6 39.12 8.25 -41.96
CA ARG A 6 38.85 7.52 -43.21
C ARG A 6 38.97 8.38 -44.47
N ILE A 7 38.69 9.68 -44.38
CA ILE A 7 38.80 10.60 -45.53
C ILE A 7 40.28 10.91 -45.81
N ASN A 8 41.11 11.13 -44.77
CA ASN A 8 42.54 11.37 -44.95
C ASN A 8 43.31 10.14 -45.48
N SER A 9 42.81 8.92 -45.26
CA SER A 9 43.39 7.69 -45.81
C SER A 9 43.18 7.53 -47.32
N LEU A 10 42.16 8.18 -47.91
CA LEU A 10 41.87 8.04 -49.34
C LEU A 10 42.62 9.08 -50.19
N GLU A 11 42.94 10.25 -49.62
CA GLU A 11 43.71 11.30 -50.31
C GLU A 11 45.21 10.98 -50.45
N SER A 12 45.73 10.01 -49.68
CA SER A 12 47.13 9.56 -49.77
C SER A 12 47.42 8.60 -50.94
N ASN A 13 46.40 8.05 -51.61
CA ASN A 13 46.55 7.00 -52.63
C ASN A 13 46.33 7.48 -54.08
N VAL A 14 46.25 8.79 -54.32
CA VAL A 14 46.09 9.38 -55.66
C VAL A 14 47.41 9.99 -56.20
N GLY A 15 48.54 9.72 -55.51
CA GLY A 15 49.83 10.36 -55.77
C GLY A 15 50.72 9.78 -56.87
N ASP A 16 50.39 8.63 -57.46
CA ASP A 16 51.25 7.98 -58.48
C ASP A 16 50.53 7.86 -59.83
N LEU A 17 50.51 8.97 -60.58
CA LEU A 17 50.19 8.97 -62.00
C LEU A 17 51.39 9.53 -62.79
N VAL A 18 52.28 8.59 -63.10
CA VAL A 18 53.09 8.45 -64.32
C VAL A 18 53.19 9.71 -65.17
N THR A 19 54.36 10.35 -65.12
CA THR A 19 54.88 11.22 -66.19
C THR A 19 55.05 10.39 -67.46
N PHE A 20 54.22 10.64 -68.47
CA PHE A 20 54.35 10.04 -69.79
C PHE A 20 54.91 11.12 -70.73
N ASP A 21 56.22 11.13 -70.88
CA ASP A 21 56.92 11.89 -71.91
C ASP A 21 57.36 10.92 -73.04
N GLU A 22 57.32 11.45 -74.26
CA GLU A 22 57.87 10.91 -75.51
C GLU A 22 57.22 9.67 -76.15
N TYR A 23 56.38 9.91 -77.16
CA TYR A 23 56.55 9.23 -78.46
C TYR A 23 55.89 10.05 -79.59
N VAL A 24 56.71 10.74 -80.37
CA VAL A 24 56.35 11.33 -81.67
C VAL A 24 56.70 10.29 -82.73
N GLY A 25 55.70 9.80 -83.46
CA GLY A 25 55.91 8.87 -84.56
C GLY A 25 54.65 8.66 -85.41
N ASP A 26 54.71 9.18 -86.64
CA ASP A 26 53.99 8.74 -87.84
C ASP A 26 52.46 8.89 -87.90
N THR A 27 52.06 10.13 -88.20
CA THR A 27 50.78 10.46 -88.82
C THR A 27 50.82 10.20 -90.33
N GLU A 28 49.89 9.39 -90.85
CA GLU A 28 49.02 9.74 -92.01
C GLU A 28 48.25 8.56 -92.68
N GLN A 29 48.31 7.31 -92.16
CA GLN A 29 47.46 6.21 -92.68
C GLN A 29 46.41 5.64 -91.71
N THR A 30 46.27 6.21 -90.51
CA THR A 30 45.31 5.75 -89.47
C THR A 30 43.96 6.48 -89.47
N GLN A 31 43.79 7.57 -90.23
CA GLN A 31 42.60 8.43 -90.12
C GLN A 31 41.30 7.85 -90.72
N THR A 32 41.36 6.87 -91.62
CA THR A 32 40.15 6.26 -92.20
C THR A 32 39.65 5.04 -91.42
N LYS A 33 40.51 4.30 -90.73
CA LYS A 33 40.10 3.20 -89.83
C LYS A 33 39.56 3.70 -88.48
N THR A 34 40.04 4.84 -88.00
CA THR A 34 39.52 5.46 -86.77
C THR A 34 38.09 5.97 -86.92
N PHE A 35 37.67 6.40 -88.12
CA PHE A 35 36.32 6.93 -88.35
C PHE A 35 35.24 5.84 -88.34
N GLU A 36 35.50 4.65 -88.92
CA GLU A 36 34.57 3.52 -88.83
C GLU A 36 34.53 2.92 -87.42
N HIS A 37 35.67 2.84 -86.72
CA HIS A 37 35.70 2.43 -85.31
C HIS A 37 34.95 3.41 -84.40
N GLN A 38 35.03 4.73 -84.65
CA GLN A 38 34.26 5.72 -83.90
C GLN A 38 32.75 5.59 -84.12
N LYS A 39 32.30 5.29 -85.33
CA LYS A 39 30.87 5.13 -85.63
C LYS A 39 30.28 3.86 -85.00
N SER A 40 31.03 2.75 -85.03
CA SER A 40 30.62 1.51 -84.33
C SER A 40 30.71 1.66 -82.81
N ALA A 41 31.68 2.41 -82.28
CA ALA A 41 31.76 2.73 -80.85
C ALA A 41 30.58 3.58 -80.39
N GLN A 42 30.20 4.62 -81.15
CA GLN A 42 29.02 5.44 -80.83
C GLN A 42 27.70 4.63 -80.87
N GLN A 43 27.55 3.69 -81.81
CA GLN A 43 26.39 2.80 -81.82
C GLN A 43 26.38 1.85 -80.62
N GLN A 44 27.53 1.30 -80.23
CA GLN A 44 27.63 0.47 -79.02
C GLN A 44 27.38 1.28 -77.73
N GLU A 45 27.87 2.52 -77.64
CA GLU A 45 27.61 3.40 -76.50
C GLU A 45 26.10 3.67 -76.33
N THR A 46 25.39 4.00 -77.42
CA THR A 46 23.94 4.25 -77.36
C THR A 46 23.11 2.99 -77.00
N GLU A 47 23.55 1.79 -77.41
CA GLU A 47 22.92 0.53 -76.98
C GLU A 47 23.22 0.20 -75.52
N THR A 48 24.43 0.47 -75.04
CA THR A 48 24.79 0.28 -73.63
C THR A 48 24.02 1.23 -72.72
N ASP A 49 23.88 2.51 -73.09
CA ASP A 49 23.08 3.49 -72.35
C ASP A 49 21.61 3.09 -72.28
N SER A 50 21.05 2.56 -73.37
CA SER A 50 19.69 2.03 -73.40
C SER A 50 19.51 0.80 -72.50
N ARG A 51 20.53 -0.07 -72.40
CA ARG A 51 20.52 -1.25 -71.53
C ARG A 51 20.65 -0.88 -70.06
N TYR A 52 21.55 0.04 -69.70
CA TYR A 52 21.70 0.56 -68.35
C TYR A 52 20.45 1.33 -67.90
N GLY A 53 19.84 2.13 -68.77
CA GLY A 53 18.58 2.82 -68.49
C GLY A 53 17.44 1.85 -68.15
N ARG A 54 17.30 0.76 -68.92
CA ARG A 54 16.30 -0.29 -68.64
C ARG A 54 16.59 -1.03 -67.33
N GLN A 55 17.85 -1.36 -67.06
CA GLN A 55 18.22 -2.04 -65.82
C GLN A 55 18.01 -1.15 -64.58
N ALA A 56 18.35 0.14 -64.66
CA ALA A 56 18.10 1.10 -63.60
C ALA A 56 16.60 1.28 -63.31
N HIS A 57 15.76 1.31 -64.35
CA HIS A 57 14.30 1.36 -64.19
C HIS A 57 13.74 0.11 -63.49
N ILE A 58 14.23 -1.09 -63.84
CA ILE A 58 13.82 -2.34 -63.17
C ILE A 58 14.21 -2.33 -61.69
N ILE A 59 15.44 -1.90 -61.37
CA ILE A 59 15.91 -1.81 -59.98
C ILE A 59 15.04 -0.83 -59.19
N ARG A 60 14.78 0.37 -59.74
CA ARG A 60 13.93 1.38 -59.09
C ARG A 60 12.52 0.86 -58.80
N ASN A 61 11.88 0.22 -59.78
CA ASN A 61 10.54 -0.35 -59.59
C ASN A 61 10.54 -1.48 -58.55
N ARG A 62 11.59 -2.29 -58.49
CA ARG A 62 11.75 -3.31 -57.45
C ARG A 62 11.90 -2.69 -56.07
N GLU A 63 12.74 -1.67 -55.93
CA GLU A 63 12.92 -0.94 -54.66
C GLU A 63 11.63 -0.26 -54.20
N GLU A 64 10.86 0.31 -55.14
CA GLU A 64 9.56 0.92 -54.85
C GLU A 64 8.53 -0.14 -54.41
N ASN A 65 8.47 -1.29 -55.08
CA ASN A 65 7.64 -2.42 -54.65
C ASN A 65 8.05 -2.95 -53.28
N GLU A 66 9.35 -3.16 -53.01
CA GLU A 66 9.83 -3.60 -51.71
C GLU A 66 9.53 -2.57 -50.61
N ARG A 67 9.58 -1.27 -50.92
CA ARG A 67 9.19 -0.20 -50.00
C ARG A 67 7.70 -0.26 -49.68
N THR A 68 6.83 -0.38 -50.69
CA THR A 68 5.38 -0.46 -50.49
C THR A 68 4.98 -1.71 -49.72
N GLU A 69 5.62 -2.86 -49.97
CA GLU A 69 5.41 -4.08 -49.18
C GLU A 69 5.81 -3.91 -47.72
N ARG A 70 6.97 -3.28 -47.43
CA ARG A 70 7.37 -2.97 -46.06
C ARG A 70 6.39 -2.01 -45.38
N GLU A 71 5.92 -0.99 -46.09
CA GLU A 71 4.91 -0.05 -45.56
C GLU A 71 3.59 -0.76 -45.24
N LEU A 72 3.13 -1.69 -46.08
CA LEU A 72 1.94 -2.50 -45.83
C LEU A 72 2.10 -3.46 -44.64
N GLU A 73 3.26 -4.10 -44.50
CA GLU A 73 3.57 -4.97 -43.36
C GLU A 73 3.61 -4.17 -42.05
N ILE A 74 4.20 -2.98 -42.05
CA ILE A 74 4.19 -2.08 -40.88
C ILE A 74 2.75 -1.71 -40.51
N ARG A 75 1.90 -1.35 -41.49
CA ARG A 75 0.48 -1.03 -41.25
C ARG A 75 -0.28 -2.22 -40.67
N ARG A 76 -0.04 -3.44 -41.16
CA ARG A 76 -0.67 -4.66 -40.63
C ARG A 76 -0.30 -4.86 -39.16
N ARG A 77 0.99 -4.72 -38.82
CA ARG A 77 1.45 -4.85 -37.43
C ARG A 77 0.88 -3.78 -36.51
N LEU A 78 0.73 -2.54 -36.99
CA LEU A 78 0.09 -1.48 -36.21
C LEU A 78 -1.38 -1.81 -35.91
N LEU A 79 -2.14 -2.30 -36.88
CA LEU A 79 -3.52 -2.73 -36.67
C LEU A 79 -3.62 -3.91 -35.69
N GLU A 80 -2.69 -4.88 -35.75
CA GLU A 80 -2.63 -5.98 -34.78
C GLU A 80 -2.32 -5.50 -33.35
N LEU A 81 -1.46 -4.48 -33.21
CA LEU A 81 -1.17 -3.87 -31.92
C LEU A 81 -2.38 -3.10 -31.39
N GLU A 82 -3.07 -2.33 -32.23
CA GLU A 82 -4.29 -1.62 -31.85
C GLU A 82 -5.41 -2.59 -31.38
N ASP A 83 -5.60 -3.73 -32.06
CA ASP A 83 -6.54 -4.77 -31.64
C ASP A 83 -6.13 -5.40 -30.29
N ARG A 84 -4.84 -5.67 -30.09
CA ARG A 84 -4.33 -6.18 -28.80
C ARG A 84 -4.53 -5.18 -27.67
N GLU A 85 -4.26 -3.91 -27.91
CA GLU A 85 -4.49 -2.84 -26.94
C GLU A 85 -5.98 -2.67 -26.64
N SER A 86 -6.86 -2.77 -27.65
CA SER A 86 -8.30 -2.73 -27.45
C SER A 86 -8.77 -3.87 -26.55
N LYS A 87 -8.32 -5.10 -26.81
CA LYS A 87 -8.62 -6.27 -25.97
C LYS A 87 -8.04 -6.14 -24.56
N HIS A 88 -6.90 -5.48 -24.40
CA HIS A 88 -6.33 -5.19 -23.09
C HIS A 88 -7.22 -4.21 -22.32
N ARG A 89 -7.64 -3.11 -22.95
CA ARG A 89 -8.57 -2.13 -22.36
C ARG A 89 -9.89 -2.77 -21.96
N GLU A 90 -10.49 -3.60 -22.82
CA GLU A 90 -11.73 -4.34 -22.50
C GLU A 90 -11.58 -5.25 -21.27
N ARG A 91 -10.42 -5.91 -21.12
CA ARG A 91 -10.14 -6.74 -19.93
C ARG A 91 -9.96 -5.90 -18.68
N GLU A 92 -9.28 -4.76 -18.77
CA GLU A 92 -9.12 -3.83 -17.66
C GLU A 92 -10.46 -3.25 -17.21
N GLU A 93 -11.31 -2.83 -18.15
CA GLU A 93 -12.68 -2.36 -17.88
C GLU A 93 -13.52 -3.46 -17.21
N HIS A 94 -13.46 -4.70 -17.73
CA HIS A 94 -14.16 -5.82 -17.12
C HIS A 94 -13.67 -6.12 -15.69
N MET A 95 -12.35 -6.07 -15.44
CA MET A 95 -11.80 -6.25 -14.09
C MET A 95 -12.24 -5.11 -13.15
N TYR A 96 -12.27 -3.88 -13.63
CA TYR A 96 -12.73 -2.72 -12.87
C TYR A 96 -14.21 -2.85 -12.48
N GLU A 97 -15.08 -3.26 -13.41
CA GLU A 97 -16.50 -3.50 -13.11
C GLU A 97 -16.71 -4.67 -12.13
N CYS A 98 -15.92 -5.74 -12.25
CA CYS A 98 -15.93 -6.85 -11.27
C CYS A 98 -15.53 -6.37 -9.87
N TRP A 99 -14.48 -5.55 -9.78
CA TRP A 99 -14.01 -4.98 -8.52
C TRP A 99 -15.07 -4.08 -7.89
N LYS A 100 -15.66 -3.17 -8.68
CA LYS A 100 -16.72 -2.24 -8.24
C LYS A 100 -17.95 -2.98 -7.73
N ARG A 101 -18.36 -4.07 -8.40
CA ARG A 101 -19.46 -4.92 -7.93
C ARG A 101 -19.13 -5.57 -6.58
N LYS A 102 -17.91 -6.08 -6.41
CA LYS A 102 -17.47 -6.69 -5.15
C LYS A 102 -17.40 -5.67 -4.02
N GLU A 103 -16.96 -4.45 -4.30
CA GLU A 103 -16.95 -3.35 -3.33
C GLU A 103 -18.38 -3.00 -2.88
N PHE A 104 -19.32 -2.88 -3.82
CA PHE A 104 -20.73 -2.65 -3.51
C PHE A 104 -21.32 -3.77 -2.62
N ASP A 105 -21.04 -5.03 -2.94
CA ASP A 105 -21.50 -6.18 -2.15
C ASP A 105 -20.92 -6.17 -0.72
N LEU A 106 -19.66 -5.73 -0.56
CA LEU A 106 -19.03 -5.58 0.75
C LEU A 106 -19.68 -4.45 1.57
N GLN A 107 -19.91 -3.29 0.95
CA GLN A 107 -20.59 -2.17 1.60
C GLN A 107 -22.04 -2.51 1.98
N GLN A 108 -22.73 -3.32 1.18
CA GLN A 108 -24.07 -3.79 1.53
C GLN A 108 -24.03 -4.72 2.74
N LYS A 109 -23.10 -5.69 2.77
CA LYS A 109 -22.92 -6.57 3.94
C LYS A 109 -22.56 -5.81 5.19
N GLU A 110 -21.73 -4.77 5.10
CA GLU A 110 -21.39 -3.91 6.23
C GLU A 110 -22.63 -3.20 6.78
N ARG A 111 -23.48 -2.64 5.90
CA ARG A 111 -24.75 -2.03 6.29
C ARG A 111 -25.69 -3.03 6.95
N ASP A 112 -25.82 -4.23 6.41
CA ASP A 112 -26.67 -5.29 6.96
C ASP A 112 -26.17 -5.74 8.34
N MET A 113 -24.85 -5.88 8.52
CA MET A 113 -24.23 -6.19 9.82
C MET A 113 -24.47 -5.07 10.84
N LYS A 114 -24.33 -3.81 10.43
CA LYS A 114 -24.57 -2.65 11.30
C LYS A 114 -26.03 -2.61 11.78
N HIS A 115 -26.98 -2.80 10.87
CA HIS A 115 -28.40 -2.87 11.22
C HIS A 115 -28.72 -4.07 12.13
N SER A 116 -28.07 -5.22 11.91
CA SER A 116 -28.21 -6.38 12.79
C SER A 116 -27.70 -6.11 14.20
N PHE A 117 -26.58 -5.39 14.32
CA PHE A 117 -26.00 -4.97 15.58
C PHE A 117 -26.90 -3.96 16.32
N GLU A 118 -27.35 -2.91 15.64
CA GLU A 118 -28.27 -1.91 16.19
C GLU A 118 -29.57 -2.56 16.69
N SER A 119 -30.15 -3.47 15.91
CA SER A 119 -31.34 -4.23 16.32
C SER A 119 -31.11 -5.16 17.52
N ARG A 120 -29.87 -5.64 17.71
CA ARG A 120 -29.50 -6.43 18.90
C ARG A 120 -29.33 -5.52 20.11
N GLU A 121 -28.69 -4.38 19.94
CA GLU A 121 -28.49 -3.37 20.99
C GLU A 121 -29.82 -2.82 21.51
N GLU A 122 -30.76 -2.47 20.62
CA GLU A 122 -32.12 -2.06 21.00
C GLU A 122 -32.86 -3.13 21.80
N ARG A 123 -32.70 -4.41 21.42
CA ARG A 123 -33.29 -5.54 22.17
C ARG A 123 -32.68 -5.69 23.57
N LEU A 124 -31.37 -5.50 23.70
CA LEU A 124 -30.68 -5.55 24.99
C LEU A 124 -31.11 -4.38 25.88
N LEU A 125 -31.12 -3.15 25.35
CA LEU A 125 -31.59 -1.96 26.07
C LEU A 125 -33.06 -2.13 26.53
N SER A 126 -33.92 -2.68 25.67
CA SER A 126 -35.31 -2.97 26.02
C SER A 126 -35.42 -4.01 27.15
N GLN A 127 -34.56 -5.04 27.16
CA GLN A 127 -34.49 -6.02 28.24
C GLN A 127 -33.97 -5.40 29.55
N GLU A 128 -32.92 -4.58 29.49
CA GLU A 128 -32.38 -3.88 30.66
C GLU A 128 -33.41 -2.94 31.29
N MET A 129 -34.18 -2.19 30.49
CA MET A 129 -35.25 -1.35 31.00
C MET A 129 -36.31 -2.18 31.76
N LYS A 130 -36.75 -3.31 31.19
CA LYS A 130 -37.70 -4.22 31.87
C LYS A 130 -37.15 -4.77 33.18
N LEU A 131 -35.86 -5.11 33.23
CA LEU A 131 -35.21 -5.57 34.46
C LEU A 131 -35.18 -4.47 35.52
N ARG A 132 -34.84 -3.22 35.14
CA ARG A 132 -34.86 -2.08 36.07
C ARG A 132 -36.26 -1.79 36.62
N ASP A 133 -37.29 -1.84 35.78
CA ASP A 133 -38.68 -1.64 36.23
C ASP A 133 -39.10 -2.73 37.25
N MET A 134 -38.68 -3.97 37.04
CA MET A 134 -38.91 -5.06 37.99
C MET A 134 -38.13 -4.86 39.30
N GLU A 135 -36.86 -4.45 39.24
CA GLU A 135 -36.03 -4.13 40.43
C GLU A 135 -36.69 -3.04 41.27
N ILE A 136 -37.18 -1.96 40.65
CA ILE A 136 -37.90 -0.88 41.33
C ILE A 136 -39.17 -1.41 41.99
N SER A 137 -40.00 -2.17 41.26
CA SER A 137 -41.25 -2.73 41.80
C SER A 137 -41.02 -3.67 42.99
N LEU A 138 -39.96 -4.48 42.96
CA LEU A 138 -39.60 -5.35 44.07
C LEU A 138 -39.10 -4.54 45.29
N SER A 139 -38.29 -3.52 45.06
CA SER A 139 -37.77 -2.64 46.12
C SER A 139 -38.90 -1.91 46.84
N GLU A 140 -39.88 -1.37 46.11
CA GLU A 140 -41.07 -0.75 46.71
C GLU A 140 -41.90 -1.74 47.55
N ARG A 141 -42.02 -3.00 47.11
CA ARG A 141 -42.71 -4.04 47.87
C ARG A 141 -41.96 -4.39 49.16
N MET A 142 -40.64 -4.46 49.10
CA MET A 142 -39.80 -4.70 50.29
C MET A 142 -39.96 -3.57 51.30
N GLN A 143 -39.81 -2.31 50.89
CA GLN A 143 -39.96 -1.16 51.78
C GLN A 143 -41.35 -1.11 52.45
N LYS A 144 -42.41 -1.47 51.72
CA LYS A 144 -43.78 -1.60 52.29
C LYS A 144 -43.89 -2.72 53.33
N LEU A 145 -43.14 -3.81 53.19
CA LEU A 145 -43.12 -4.90 54.17
C LEU A 145 -42.29 -4.54 55.41
N GLU A 146 -41.14 -3.91 55.22
CA GLU A 146 -40.29 -3.40 56.30
C GLU A 146 -41.04 -2.40 57.18
N CYS A 147 -41.69 -1.41 56.58
CA CYS A 147 -42.52 -0.45 57.32
C CYS A 147 -43.68 -1.14 58.07
N LYS A 148 -44.29 -2.18 57.51
CA LYS A 148 -45.32 -2.98 58.20
C LYS A 148 -44.77 -3.77 59.38
N LEU A 149 -43.52 -4.25 59.31
CA LEU A 149 -42.85 -4.93 60.41
C LEU A 149 -42.50 -3.95 61.52
N GLU A 150 -41.90 -2.81 61.19
CA GLU A 150 -41.56 -1.76 62.15
C GLU A 150 -42.80 -1.25 62.91
N MET A 151 -43.91 -1.03 62.18
CA MET A 151 -45.20 -0.68 62.78
C MET A 151 -45.76 -1.76 63.71
N ARG A 152 -45.44 -3.04 63.48
CA ARG A 152 -45.84 -4.15 64.36
C ARG A 152 -44.95 -4.23 65.59
N GLU A 153 -43.64 -4.13 65.43
CA GLU A 153 -42.66 -4.14 66.52
C GLU A 153 -42.93 -3.01 67.53
N ASN A 154 -43.23 -1.81 67.02
CA ASN A 154 -43.60 -0.66 67.87
C ASN A 154 -44.91 -0.91 68.64
N ARG A 155 -45.92 -1.54 68.02
CA ARG A 155 -47.19 -1.91 68.70
C ARG A 155 -47.02 -3.01 69.73
N THR A 156 -46.14 -3.99 69.49
CA THR A 156 -45.84 -5.03 70.48
C THR A 156 -45.09 -4.45 71.66
N SER A 157 -44.17 -3.50 71.44
CA SER A 157 -43.47 -2.79 72.51
C SER A 157 -44.44 -1.99 73.40
N ASP A 158 -45.39 -1.26 72.81
CA ASP A 158 -46.42 -0.52 73.55
C ASP A 158 -47.41 -1.43 74.31
N ASN A 159 -47.70 -2.62 73.80
CA ASN A 159 -48.57 -3.59 74.47
C ASN A 159 -47.85 -4.41 75.55
N TYR A 160 -46.53 -4.61 75.42
CA TYR A 160 -45.71 -5.29 76.42
C TYR A 160 -45.68 -4.52 77.75
N TRP A 161 -45.75 -3.18 77.71
CA TRP A 161 -45.91 -2.36 78.90
C TRP A 161 -47.34 -2.31 79.47
N LYS A 162 -48.36 -2.76 78.72
CA LYS A 162 -49.79 -2.70 79.15
C LYS A 162 -50.39 -4.04 79.57
N ASN A 163 -49.84 -5.18 79.14
CA ASN A 163 -50.39 -6.50 79.46
C ASN A 163 -49.31 -7.45 80.00
N GLU A 164 -48.93 -7.24 81.25
CA GLU A 164 -48.19 -8.25 82.04
C GLU A 164 -49.12 -9.36 82.59
N ARG A 165 -50.35 -9.47 82.07
CA ARG A 165 -51.26 -10.60 82.31
C ARG A 165 -52.01 -10.99 81.03
N ASN A 166 -51.86 -12.25 80.65
CA ASN A 166 -52.68 -13.07 79.73
C ASN A 166 -52.22 -13.27 78.26
N GLU A 167 -51.69 -14.47 78.01
CA GLU A 167 -51.96 -15.46 76.94
C GLU A 167 -52.06 -15.07 75.45
N THR A 168 -51.85 -13.81 75.04
CA THR A 168 -51.96 -13.41 73.62
C THR A 168 -50.65 -13.42 72.83
N VAL A 169 -49.52 -13.74 73.47
CA VAL A 169 -48.16 -13.73 72.90
C VAL A 169 -47.98 -14.69 71.70
N GLY A 170 -48.73 -15.79 71.66
CA GLY A 170 -48.57 -16.83 70.63
C GLY A 170 -49.00 -16.44 69.21
N LYS A 171 -49.93 -15.48 69.03
CA LYS A 171 -50.43 -15.10 67.69
C LYS A 171 -49.55 -14.06 66.99
N ALA A 172 -48.82 -13.24 67.75
CA ALA A 172 -47.91 -12.23 67.19
C ALA A 172 -46.65 -12.86 66.58
N SER A 173 -46.09 -13.89 67.23
CA SER A 173 -44.86 -14.54 66.75
C SER A 173 -45.03 -15.26 65.40
N VAL A 174 -46.19 -15.89 65.16
CA VAL A 174 -46.50 -16.58 63.89
C VAL A 174 -46.59 -15.60 62.71
N LEU A 175 -47.15 -14.41 62.95
CA LEU A 175 -47.27 -13.36 61.92
C LEU A 175 -45.94 -12.66 61.62
N GLU A 176 -45.03 -12.56 62.60
CA GLU A 176 -43.67 -12.07 62.38
C GLU A 176 -42.83 -13.05 61.55
N HIS A 177 -42.89 -14.34 61.88
CA HIS A 177 -42.17 -15.37 61.12
C HIS A 177 -42.61 -15.41 59.65
N SER A 178 -43.92 -15.31 59.38
CA SER A 178 -44.44 -15.25 58.01
C SER A 178 -43.99 -14.01 57.23
N SER A 179 -43.84 -12.86 57.90
CA SER A 179 -43.34 -11.65 57.25
C SER A 179 -41.83 -11.72 56.97
N LYS A 180 -41.04 -12.24 57.91
CA LYS A 180 -39.59 -12.45 57.71
C LYS A 180 -39.31 -13.42 56.56
N GLU A 181 -40.04 -14.52 56.49
CA GLU A 181 -39.91 -15.50 55.40
C GLU A 181 -40.21 -14.88 54.01
N LYS A 182 -41.19 -13.97 53.93
CA LYS A 182 -41.48 -13.25 52.67
C LYS A 182 -40.36 -12.27 52.28
N ILE A 183 -39.71 -11.64 53.26
CA ILE A 183 -38.56 -10.75 52.99
C ILE A 183 -37.39 -11.56 52.45
N ASP A 184 -37.07 -12.70 53.08
CA ASP A 184 -35.99 -13.58 52.62
C ASP A 184 -36.24 -14.11 51.20
N GLN A 185 -37.49 -14.45 50.88
CA GLN A 185 -37.87 -14.87 49.52
C GLN A 185 -37.68 -13.75 48.49
N LEU A 186 -37.99 -12.50 48.85
CA LEU A 186 -37.80 -11.34 47.97
C LEU A 186 -36.31 -11.02 47.77
N GLN A 187 -35.50 -11.08 48.83
CA GLN A 187 -34.05 -10.86 48.76
C GLN A 187 -33.37 -11.87 47.83
N ARG A 188 -33.69 -13.17 47.97
CA ARG A 188 -33.19 -14.20 47.04
C ARG A 188 -33.58 -13.92 45.60
N LYS A 189 -34.81 -13.44 45.38
CA LYS A 189 -35.30 -13.11 44.03
C LYS A 189 -34.50 -11.95 43.42
N ILE A 190 -34.19 -10.92 44.21
CA ILE A 190 -33.35 -9.80 43.78
C ILE A 190 -31.94 -10.28 43.43
N GLU A 191 -31.32 -11.13 44.24
CA GLU A 191 -29.99 -11.67 43.95
C GLU A 191 -29.96 -12.51 42.66
N THR A 192 -30.99 -13.31 42.39
CA THR A 192 -31.09 -14.03 41.10
C THR A 192 -31.21 -13.08 39.92
N LEU A 193 -32.02 -12.01 40.03
CA LEU A 193 -32.16 -11.02 38.96
C LEU A 193 -30.85 -10.25 38.72
N GLN A 194 -30.11 -9.91 39.78
CA GLN A 194 -28.79 -9.30 39.65
C GLN A 194 -27.78 -10.22 38.98
N LYS A 195 -27.81 -11.52 39.26
CA LYS A 195 -26.99 -12.51 38.55
C LYS A 195 -27.37 -12.67 37.08
N GLU A 196 -28.68 -12.69 36.76
CA GLU A 196 -29.15 -12.71 35.37
C GLU A 196 -28.74 -11.43 34.63
N LYS A 197 -28.83 -10.27 35.27
CA LYS A 197 -28.37 -8.99 34.73
C LYS A 197 -26.86 -8.99 34.47
N ALA A 198 -26.05 -9.48 35.41
CA ALA A 198 -24.61 -9.62 35.22
C ALA A 198 -24.23 -10.66 34.13
N ALA A 199 -25.11 -11.62 33.85
CA ALA A 199 -24.92 -12.56 32.74
C ALA A 199 -25.34 -11.97 31.38
N LEU A 200 -26.22 -10.96 31.38
CA LEU A 200 -26.68 -10.23 30.20
C LEU A 200 -25.79 -9.04 29.85
N GLU A 201 -25.03 -8.49 30.81
CA GLU A 201 -23.95 -7.55 30.50
C GLU A 201 -23.05 -8.21 29.44
N PRO A 202 -22.88 -7.58 28.26
CA PRO A 202 -22.07 -8.16 27.22
C PRO A 202 -20.67 -8.29 27.79
N ARG A 203 -20.22 -9.53 27.98
CA ARG A 203 -18.79 -9.83 27.84
C ARG A 203 -18.42 -9.18 26.52
N LEU A 204 -17.64 -8.10 26.59
CA LEU A 204 -16.97 -7.50 25.43
C LEU A 204 -16.56 -8.64 24.51
N PRO A 205 -16.74 -8.54 23.19
CA PRO A 205 -16.51 -9.65 22.28
C PRO A 205 -15.03 -10.06 22.31
N ASP A 206 -14.66 -10.86 23.30
CA ASP A 206 -13.38 -11.50 23.45
C ASP A 206 -13.36 -12.63 22.43
N ALA A 207 -12.36 -12.56 21.56
CA ALA A 207 -11.97 -13.55 20.56
C ALA A 207 -12.88 -13.79 19.34
N ASP A 208 -14.21 -13.68 19.42
CA ASP A 208 -15.06 -14.16 18.30
C ASP A 208 -15.20 -13.18 17.11
N VAL A 209 -15.13 -11.87 17.34
CA VAL A 209 -15.07 -10.88 16.23
C VAL A 209 -13.69 -10.93 15.54
N LEU A 210 -12.63 -11.27 16.28
CA LEU A 210 -11.30 -11.56 15.72
C LEU A 210 -11.24 -12.92 15.00
N ARG A 211 -12.17 -13.84 15.28
CA ARG A 211 -12.24 -15.16 14.64
C ARG A 211 -12.83 -15.07 13.23
N TYR A 212 -13.77 -14.16 12.98
CA TYR A 212 -14.31 -13.93 11.64
C TYR A 212 -13.32 -13.27 10.68
N GLY A 213 -12.42 -12.41 11.19
CA GLY A 213 -11.25 -11.92 10.44
C GLY A 213 -10.28 -13.04 10.06
N LYS A 214 -10.13 -14.07 10.92
CA LYS A 214 -9.31 -15.26 10.65
C LYS A 214 -9.93 -16.22 9.61
N THR A 215 -11.25 -16.37 9.57
CA THR A 215 -11.90 -17.30 8.63
C THR A 215 -11.92 -16.84 7.17
N LEU A 216 -11.76 -15.53 6.90
CA LEU A 216 -11.61 -15.02 5.53
C LEU A 216 -10.24 -15.34 4.92
N ILE A 217 -9.23 -15.62 5.75
CA ILE A 217 -7.90 -16.09 5.32
C ILE A 217 -7.88 -17.63 5.11
N GLN A 218 -8.90 -18.34 5.60
CA GLN A 218 -8.92 -19.80 5.67
C GLN A 218 -9.47 -20.50 4.42
N LYS A 219 -9.97 -19.77 3.42
CA LYS A 219 -10.54 -20.36 2.19
C LYS A 219 -9.53 -20.58 1.06
N ASP A 220 -8.31 -20.04 1.17
CA ASP A 220 -7.23 -20.36 0.25
C ASP A 220 -6.31 -21.41 0.85
N GLY A 221 -6.72 -22.68 0.72
CA GLY A 221 -5.85 -23.86 0.75
C GLY A 221 -4.99 -24.07 2.00
N MET A 222 -5.38 -25.03 2.84
CA MET A 222 -4.47 -25.75 3.74
C MET A 222 -3.23 -26.24 2.97
N ARG A 223 -2.20 -25.40 2.92
CA ARG A 223 -0.81 -25.82 2.95
C ARG A 223 -0.40 -25.76 4.41
N ASP A 224 0.34 -26.77 4.84
CA ASP A 224 0.75 -27.01 6.21
C ASP A 224 1.03 -25.73 7.01
N ALA A 225 0.51 -25.67 8.24
CA ALA A 225 0.72 -24.60 9.21
C ALA A 225 2.18 -24.48 9.70
N THR A 226 3.14 -24.93 8.91
CA THR A 226 4.57 -24.73 9.08
C THR A 226 4.98 -23.51 8.27
N GLU A 227 5.17 -22.41 9.00
CA GLU A 227 5.98 -21.26 8.61
C GLU A 227 5.35 -20.31 7.56
N ILE A 228 4.43 -19.44 8.00
CA ILE A 228 4.09 -18.22 7.25
C ILE A 228 5.39 -17.42 7.06
N LYS A 229 5.97 -17.51 5.87
CA LYS A 229 7.19 -16.77 5.52
C LYS A 229 6.78 -15.35 5.11
N LEU A 230 6.80 -14.44 6.08
CA LEU A 230 6.70 -13.01 5.80
C LEU A 230 7.89 -12.60 4.93
N ASN A 231 7.59 -11.97 3.79
CA ASN A 231 8.59 -11.35 2.95
C ASN A 231 8.74 -9.91 3.42
N ILE A 232 9.72 -9.68 4.31
CA ILE A 232 10.12 -8.34 4.75
C ILE A 232 11.51 -8.09 4.15
N SER A 233 11.71 -6.94 3.51
CA SER A 233 13.00 -6.54 2.95
C SER A 233 14.11 -6.59 4.00
N SER A 234 15.33 -6.98 3.61
CA SER A 234 16.42 -7.06 4.58
C SER A 234 17.03 -5.71 4.91
N PHE A 235 17.35 -5.51 6.19
CA PHE A 235 17.90 -4.26 6.72
C PHE A 235 19.07 -4.53 7.68
N SER A 236 20.24 -3.95 7.41
CA SER A 236 21.45 -4.11 8.25
C SER A 236 21.76 -2.93 9.18
N GLY A 237 21.26 -1.73 8.84
CA GLY A 237 21.65 -0.47 9.49
C GLY A 237 23.06 0.03 9.11
N GLU A 238 23.64 -0.45 8.02
CA GLU A 238 24.94 0.02 7.51
C GLU A 238 24.80 1.28 6.64
N VAL A 239 25.81 2.15 6.69
CA VAL A 239 25.90 3.38 5.87
C VAL A 239 27.24 3.33 5.12
N PRO A 240 27.25 3.33 3.77
CA PRO A 240 26.10 3.44 2.86
C PRO A 240 25.24 2.17 2.79
N VAL A 241 23.94 2.32 2.50
CA VAL A 241 22.99 1.20 2.39
C VAL A 241 23.40 0.27 1.25
N PRO A 242 23.58 -1.05 1.50
CA PRO A 242 23.88 -2.02 0.45
C PRO A 242 22.78 -2.09 -0.62
N ARG A 243 23.14 -2.33 -1.89
CA ARG A 243 22.18 -2.37 -3.02
C ARG A 243 21.04 -3.38 -2.86
N SER A 244 21.22 -4.42 -2.05
CA SER A 244 20.23 -5.48 -1.83
C SER A 244 19.36 -5.23 -0.59
N GLU A 245 19.50 -4.09 0.07
CA GLU A 245 18.86 -3.79 1.34
C GLU A 245 18.06 -2.49 1.26
N SER A 246 17.04 -2.38 2.12
CA SER A 246 16.18 -1.20 2.19
C SER A 246 16.73 -0.16 3.16
N SER A 247 16.33 1.10 2.97
CA SER A 247 16.55 2.14 3.98
C SER A 247 15.73 1.83 5.23
N PHE A 248 16.11 2.40 6.39
CA PHE A 248 15.32 2.21 7.62
C PHE A 248 13.87 2.68 7.46
N GLU A 249 13.68 3.79 6.73
CA GLU A 249 12.37 4.37 6.46
C GLU A 249 11.47 3.45 5.63
N ASP A 250 12.00 2.85 4.57
CA ASP A 250 11.26 1.90 3.73
C ASP A 250 10.95 0.61 4.50
N PHE A 251 11.94 0.14 5.26
CA PHE A 251 11.79 -1.02 6.13
C PHE A 251 10.69 -0.81 7.19
N LYS A 252 10.66 0.36 7.83
CA LYS A 252 9.64 0.71 8.83
C LYS A 252 8.24 0.69 8.23
N LEU A 253 8.04 1.30 7.06
CA LEU A 253 6.76 1.29 6.36
C LEU A 253 6.28 -0.14 6.03
N GLU A 254 7.21 -0.99 5.58
CA GLU A 254 6.91 -2.39 5.29
C GLU A 254 6.47 -3.14 6.56
N VAL A 255 7.20 -2.97 7.67
CA VAL A 255 6.85 -3.59 8.95
C VAL A 255 5.50 -3.10 9.46
N ASP A 256 5.23 -1.79 9.39
CA ASP A 256 3.95 -1.20 9.81
C ASP A 256 2.79 -1.79 8.99
N SER A 257 2.97 -1.96 7.68
CA SER A 257 1.94 -2.56 6.81
C SER A 257 1.64 -4.02 7.18
N VAL A 258 2.67 -4.79 7.51
CA VAL A 258 2.56 -6.20 7.89
C VAL A 258 1.95 -6.33 9.29
N LYS A 259 2.26 -5.41 10.21
CA LYS A 259 1.75 -5.40 11.58
C LYS A 259 0.22 -5.26 11.64
N VAL A 260 -0.40 -4.56 10.68
CA VAL A 260 -1.86 -4.44 10.59
C VAL A 260 -2.54 -5.77 10.27
N ILE A 261 -1.85 -6.66 9.55
CA ILE A 261 -2.43 -7.88 8.99
C ILE A 261 -2.11 -9.11 9.87
N TYR A 262 -0.89 -9.18 10.41
CA TYR A 262 -0.36 -10.38 11.07
C TYR A 262 -0.21 -10.20 12.58
N ALA A 263 -0.31 -11.31 13.30
CA ALA A 263 -0.09 -11.33 14.75
C ALA A 263 1.37 -11.02 15.10
N ASP A 264 1.57 -10.33 16.23
CA ASP A 264 2.87 -9.83 16.71
C ASP A 264 4.00 -10.88 16.68
N HIS A 265 3.73 -12.12 17.11
CA HIS A 265 4.73 -13.20 17.11
C HIS A 265 5.20 -13.61 15.70
N VAL A 266 4.32 -13.55 14.68
CA VAL A 266 4.66 -13.85 13.29
C VAL A 266 5.56 -12.75 12.74
N VAL A 267 5.20 -11.49 13.02
CA VAL A 267 5.98 -10.31 12.61
C VAL A 267 7.37 -10.33 13.25
N LYS A 268 7.49 -10.67 14.54
CA LYS A 268 8.79 -10.86 15.20
C LYS A 268 9.66 -11.90 14.51
N GLN A 269 9.08 -13.02 14.09
CA GLN A 269 9.83 -14.05 13.36
C GLN A 269 10.29 -13.54 11.99
N GLY A 270 9.47 -12.76 11.30
CA GLY A 270 9.85 -12.04 10.07
C GLY A 270 11.01 -11.07 10.30
N LEU A 271 10.90 -10.20 11.30
CA LEU A 271 11.95 -9.25 11.69
C LEU A 271 13.28 -9.94 11.98
N ARG A 272 13.28 -11.06 12.72
CA ARG A 272 14.50 -11.83 13.03
C ARG A 272 15.25 -12.33 11.78
N ARG A 273 14.53 -12.56 10.68
CA ARG A 273 15.10 -12.97 9.38
C ARG A 273 15.53 -11.78 8.53
N ALA A 274 14.75 -10.71 8.57
CA ALA A 274 14.97 -9.51 7.76
C ALA A 274 16.15 -8.68 8.28
N LEU A 275 16.30 -8.58 9.60
CA LEU A 275 17.39 -7.84 10.23
C LEU A 275 18.74 -8.57 10.04
N LYS A 276 19.75 -7.79 9.64
CA LYS A 276 21.15 -8.21 9.44
C LYS A 276 22.09 -7.27 10.18
N GLY A 277 23.39 -7.53 10.11
CA GLY A 277 24.43 -6.59 10.54
C GLY A 277 24.26 -6.03 11.97
N GLN A 278 24.37 -4.70 12.10
CA GLN A 278 24.25 -4.00 13.37
C GLN A 278 22.81 -3.96 13.88
N ALA A 279 21.82 -3.86 12.99
CA ALA A 279 20.41 -3.87 13.38
C ALA A 279 20.01 -5.19 14.05
N LYS A 280 20.48 -6.33 13.51
CA LYS A 280 20.28 -7.64 14.14
C LYS A 280 20.97 -7.74 15.50
N LYS A 281 22.20 -7.22 15.62
CA LYS A 281 22.91 -7.19 16.90
C LYS A 281 22.12 -6.40 17.94
N LYS A 282 21.58 -5.23 17.58
CA LYS A 282 20.72 -4.42 18.48
C LYS A 282 19.51 -5.20 18.97
N MET A 283 18.76 -5.83 18.06
CA MET A 283 17.61 -6.68 18.42
C MET A 283 18.01 -7.84 19.36
N LEU A 284 19.20 -8.44 19.21
CA LEU A 284 19.67 -9.53 20.09
C LEU A 284 19.99 -9.08 21.52
N HIS A 285 20.28 -7.80 21.76
CA HIS A 285 20.51 -7.27 23.10
C HIS A 285 19.20 -6.88 23.81
N MET A 286 18.07 -6.92 23.09
CA MET A 286 16.76 -6.68 23.67
C MET A 286 16.27 -7.92 24.43
N ARG A 287 15.34 -7.69 25.36
CA ARG A 287 14.66 -8.76 26.10
C ARG A 287 13.89 -9.69 25.15
N ALA A 288 13.85 -10.99 25.48
CA ALA A 288 13.27 -12.02 24.60
C ALA A 288 11.75 -11.83 24.37
N ASP A 289 11.08 -11.15 25.30
CA ASP A 289 9.66 -10.80 25.31
C ASP A 289 9.35 -9.43 24.69
N ALA A 290 10.36 -8.69 24.18
CA ALA A 290 10.17 -7.38 23.57
C ALA A 290 9.11 -7.42 22.48
N THR A 291 8.19 -6.45 22.47
CA THR A 291 7.12 -6.32 21.44
C THR A 291 7.69 -5.85 20.10
N VAL A 292 6.94 -6.01 19.00
CA VAL A 292 7.37 -5.43 17.71
C VAL A 292 7.57 -3.92 17.84
N ASP A 293 6.72 -3.23 18.59
CA ASP A 293 6.81 -1.78 18.82
C ASP A 293 8.06 -1.37 19.58
N GLU A 294 8.45 -2.13 20.60
CA GLU A 294 9.71 -1.90 21.30
C GLU A 294 10.91 -2.08 20.36
N ILE A 295 10.89 -3.12 19.53
CA ILE A 295 11.96 -3.38 18.56
C ILE A 295 12.05 -2.24 17.54
N MET A 296 10.91 -1.81 16.99
CA MET A 296 10.89 -0.74 15.99
C MET A 296 11.30 0.60 16.58
N THR A 297 10.89 0.91 17.82
CA THR A 297 11.33 2.12 18.54
C THR A 297 12.85 2.12 18.73
N GLU A 298 13.43 1.02 19.21
CA GLU A 298 14.89 0.93 19.40
C GLU A 298 15.64 1.06 18.06
N LEU A 299 15.12 0.48 16.98
CA LEU A 299 15.72 0.64 15.66
C LEU A 299 15.59 2.08 15.14
N GLU A 300 14.48 2.75 15.41
CA GLU A 300 14.27 4.16 15.04
C GLU A 300 15.22 5.10 15.79
N ASP A 301 15.45 4.85 17.08
CA ASP A 301 16.38 5.64 17.89
C ASP A 301 17.84 5.53 17.41
N ASN A 302 18.24 4.35 16.89
CA ASN A 302 19.62 4.09 16.47
C ASN A 302 19.88 4.32 14.97
N PHE A 303 18.88 4.04 14.12
CA PHE A 303 19.03 4.05 12.66
C PHE A 303 18.05 4.96 11.95
N GLY A 304 17.02 5.44 12.65
CA GLY A 304 16.12 6.45 12.13
C GLY A 304 16.82 7.78 11.95
N ASN A 305 16.17 8.68 11.21
CA ASN A 305 16.70 10.01 11.01
C ASN A 305 16.58 10.82 12.31
N VAL A 306 17.64 10.87 13.12
CA VAL A 306 17.67 11.58 14.42
C VAL A 306 17.64 13.11 14.26
N ALA A 307 17.77 13.64 13.04
CA ALA A 307 17.76 15.08 12.82
C ALA A 307 16.45 15.71 13.33
N SER A 308 16.58 16.80 14.08
CA SER A 308 15.42 17.56 14.55
C SER A 308 14.63 18.08 13.36
N THR A 309 13.32 18.27 13.56
CA THR A 309 12.43 18.88 12.57
C THR A 309 13.02 20.17 11.99
N ASP A 310 13.57 21.04 12.85
CA ASP A 310 14.17 22.30 12.43
C ASP A 310 15.38 22.11 11.52
N THR A 311 16.19 21.08 11.79
CA THR A 311 17.36 20.74 10.98
C THR A 311 16.95 20.23 9.61
N LEU A 312 15.94 19.35 9.56
CA LEU A 312 15.39 18.83 8.31
C LEU A 312 14.74 19.94 7.47
N LEU A 313 13.97 20.80 8.11
CA LEU A 313 13.34 21.94 7.46
C LEU A 313 14.39 22.95 6.97
N SER A 314 15.42 23.24 7.77
CA SER A 314 16.55 24.09 7.35
C SER A 314 17.28 23.52 6.14
N ARG A 315 17.54 22.20 6.13
CA ARG A 315 18.13 21.50 4.98
C ARG A 315 17.24 21.61 3.73
N PHE A 316 15.94 21.39 3.86
CA PHE A 316 15.00 21.58 2.75
C PHE A 316 15.00 23.03 2.24
N LEU A 317 14.95 24.00 3.14
CA LEU A 317 14.91 25.42 2.79
C LEU A 317 16.21 25.95 2.19
N SER A 318 17.33 25.28 2.41
CA SER A 318 18.66 25.61 1.86
C SER A 318 19.07 24.74 0.67
N ALA A 319 18.34 23.66 0.35
CA ALA A 319 18.71 22.75 -0.72
C ALA A 319 18.67 23.40 -2.10
N GLU A 320 19.72 23.29 -2.90
CA GLU A 320 19.78 23.77 -4.29
C GLU A 320 20.00 22.61 -5.26
N GLN A 321 19.62 22.80 -6.52
CA GLN A 321 19.89 21.83 -7.58
C GLN A 321 21.41 21.67 -7.77
N GLU A 322 21.88 20.43 -7.68
CA GLU A 322 23.31 20.11 -7.75
C GLU A 322 23.86 20.23 -9.18
N ILE A 323 25.19 20.37 -9.32
CA ILE A 323 25.84 20.41 -10.63
C ILE A 323 25.67 19.05 -11.32
N GLY A 324 25.01 19.03 -12.48
CA GLY A 324 24.76 17.80 -13.24
C GLY A 324 23.49 17.04 -12.82
N GLU A 325 22.77 17.52 -11.81
CA GLU A 325 21.48 16.95 -11.41
C GLU A 325 20.39 17.36 -12.39
N SER A 326 19.63 16.39 -12.90
CA SER A 326 18.48 16.68 -13.76
C SER A 326 17.35 17.35 -12.98
N VAL A 327 16.50 18.13 -13.66
CA VAL A 327 15.35 18.80 -13.04
C VAL A 327 14.41 17.82 -12.34
N THR A 328 14.24 16.61 -12.90
CA THR A 328 13.44 15.54 -12.30
C THR A 328 14.07 14.98 -11.04
N GLN A 329 15.39 14.71 -11.06
CA GLN A 329 16.11 14.25 -9.86
C GLN A 329 16.07 15.30 -8.74
N TRP A 330 16.21 16.57 -9.09
CA TRP A 330 16.06 17.69 -8.15
C TRP A 330 14.68 17.70 -7.49
N GLY A 331 13.61 17.54 -8.28
CA GLY A 331 12.24 17.46 -7.78
C GLY A 331 12.03 16.29 -6.82
N LEU A 332 12.51 15.10 -7.17
CA LEU A 332 12.41 13.90 -6.34
C LEU A 332 13.17 14.05 -5.02
N ARG A 333 14.39 14.58 -5.06
CA ARG A 333 15.21 14.82 -3.86
C ARG A 333 14.58 15.85 -2.93
N LEU A 334 13.98 16.91 -3.47
CA LEU A 334 13.21 17.88 -2.68
C LEU A 334 11.99 17.26 -2.02
N GLU A 335 11.26 16.42 -2.75
CA GLU A 335 10.09 15.73 -2.24
C GLU A 335 10.46 14.78 -1.09
N GLU A 336 11.55 14.03 -1.25
CA GLU A 336 12.09 13.17 -0.20
C GLU A 336 12.47 13.95 1.06
N MET A 337 13.17 15.08 0.92
CA MET A 337 13.52 15.94 2.06
C MET A 337 12.28 16.48 2.78
N LEU A 338 11.27 16.92 2.01
CA LEU A 338 10.04 17.46 2.60
C LEU A 338 9.20 16.36 3.26
N LEU A 339 9.17 15.16 2.68
CA LEU A 339 8.49 14.01 3.26
C LEU A 339 9.06 13.64 4.64
N GLN A 340 10.38 13.73 4.82
CA GLN A 340 11.02 13.53 6.12
C GLN A 340 10.56 14.57 7.16
N VAL A 341 10.34 15.82 6.74
CA VAL A 341 9.79 16.87 7.62
C VAL A 341 8.33 16.55 7.96
N THR A 342 7.49 16.25 6.97
CA THR A 342 6.05 15.97 7.16
C THR A 342 5.80 14.70 7.98
N ARG A 343 6.73 13.73 8.01
CA ARG A 343 6.61 12.58 8.92
C ARG A 343 6.72 12.98 10.39
N LYS A 344 7.44 14.07 10.70
CA LYS A 344 7.64 14.58 12.06
C LYS A 344 6.71 15.72 12.44
N THR A 345 6.06 16.36 11.45
CA THR A 345 5.19 17.52 11.66
C THR A 345 3.85 17.35 10.98
N LYS A 346 2.82 17.95 11.58
CA LYS A 346 1.49 18.03 10.95
C LYS A 346 1.45 19.21 9.98
N ILE A 347 2.11 19.07 8.82
CA ILE A 347 2.00 20.00 7.70
C ILE A 347 0.85 19.53 6.81
N ASP A 348 -0.07 20.44 6.47
CA ASP A 348 -1.17 20.16 5.57
C ASP A 348 -0.67 19.88 4.13
N ASP A 349 -1.42 19.06 3.37
CA ASP A 349 -1.03 18.69 2.00
C ASP A 349 -0.95 19.89 1.05
N GLU A 350 -1.76 20.94 1.25
CA GLU A 350 -1.70 22.16 0.44
C GLU A 350 -0.47 22.99 0.80
N GLU A 351 -0.15 23.10 2.10
CA GLU A 351 1.06 23.77 2.57
C GLU A 351 2.32 23.05 2.06
N ARG A 352 2.35 21.71 2.13
CA ARG A 352 3.42 20.88 1.57
C ARG A 352 3.65 21.17 0.08
N ARG A 353 2.58 21.17 -0.71
CA ARG A 353 2.64 21.47 -2.16
C ARG A 353 3.13 22.91 -2.42
N SER A 354 2.69 23.87 -1.62
CA SER A 354 3.12 25.27 -1.71
C SER A 354 4.61 25.44 -1.40
N MET A 355 5.09 24.81 -0.32
CA MET A 355 6.51 24.80 0.06
C MET A 355 7.38 24.16 -1.03
N LEU A 356 6.96 23.02 -1.55
CA LEU A 356 7.68 22.30 -2.60
C LEU A 356 7.78 23.14 -3.88
N LYS A 357 6.68 23.74 -4.36
CA LYS A 357 6.70 24.65 -5.52
C LYS A 357 7.63 25.83 -5.29
N LYS A 358 7.51 26.52 -4.14
CA LYS A 358 8.35 27.69 -3.82
C LYS A 358 9.83 27.32 -3.80
N ARG A 359 10.19 26.21 -3.15
CA ARG A 359 11.60 25.78 -3.06
C ARG A 359 12.12 25.28 -4.40
N PHE A 360 11.32 24.51 -5.13
CA PHE A 360 11.68 23.99 -6.45
C PHE A 360 12.11 25.09 -7.40
N TRP A 361 11.30 26.16 -7.53
CA TRP A 361 11.63 27.29 -8.42
C TRP A 361 12.81 28.13 -7.92
N ARG A 362 12.89 28.39 -6.60
CA ARG A 362 13.99 29.20 -6.03
C ARG A 362 15.34 28.49 -6.04
N GLY A 363 15.35 27.17 -5.86
CA GLY A 363 16.56 26.34 -5.84
C GLY A 363 16.91 25.73 -7.19
N SER A 364 16.05 25.87 -8.21
CA SER A 364 16.37 25.46 -9.57
C SER A 364 17.47 26.34 -10.13
N ARG A 365 18.47 25.73 -10.77
CA ARG A 365 19.47 26.50 -11.50
C ARG A 365 18.81 27.03 -12.77
N ALA A 366 18.71 28.36 -12.88
CA ALA A 366 18.44 28.99 -14.16
C ALA A 366 19.52 28.50 -15.14
N LYS A 367 19.11 27.89 -16.25
CA LYS A 367 20.02 27.58 -17.35
C LYS A 367 20.60 28.91 -17.85
N ASN A 368 21.81 29.25 -17.42
CA ASN A 368 22.65 30.24 -18.09
C ASN A 368 23.24 29.61 -19.34
#